data_AF-A0A7S0QKL1-F1
#
_entry.id   AF-A0A7S0QKL1-F1
#
_cell.length_a   1.000
_cell.length_b   1.000
_cell.length_c   1.000
_cell.angle_alpha   90.00
_cell.angle_beta   90.00
_cell.angle_gamma   90.00
#
_symmetry.space_group_name_H-M   'P 1'
#
loop_
_entity.id
_entity.type
_entity.pdbx_description
1 polymer ?
#
loop_
_entity_poly.entity_id
_entity_poly.type
_entity_poly.pdbx_seq_one_letter_code
_entity_poly.pdbx_strand_id
1 'polypeptide(L)'
;NNQNGRKVVKSRHLSLIYENIMNDLVATMLEECSLEGPGGILLSDLYRLLEVKSGAQIDSRLQDALWKRLRQVKEIRFQQRTDDDQSLSTFDDPPEKLAPNGPAQIWLVASKGMRMMTLNIHKQSGLPEPSVRILEAVARSRHHGILQSAVSKDLGLDAKTVFHYLKPLKALRLLHFVPISLQASGLQRSGRTNLMRLPRFQPRAAASDAAHDEHGEG
;
A
#
# COMPACT_ATOMS: atom_id res chain seq x y z
N ASN A 1 0.30 17.76 -50.22
CA ASN A 1 -0.24 16.51 -49.62
C ASN A 1 0.54 15.89 -48.45
N ASN A 2 1.70 16.41 -48.01
CA ASN A 2 2.50 15.76 -46.95
C ASN A 2 2.18 16.20 -45.50
N GLN A 3 1.21 17.10 -45.29
CA GLN A 3 0.86 17.61 -43.95
C GLN A 3 -0.16 16.73 -43.19
N ASN A 4 -1.00 15.95 -43.90
CA ASN A 4 -1.98 15.07 -43.25
C ASN A 4 -1.33 13.85 -42.58
N GLY A 5 -0.28 13.27 -43.18
CA GLY A 5 0.43 12.13 -42.59
C GLY A 5 1.12 12.45 -41.25
N ARG A 6 1.71 13.65 -41.11
CA ARG A 6 2.39 14.07 -39.86
C ARG A 6 1.43 14.31 -38.69
N LYS A 7 0.17 14.74 -38.95
CA LYS A 7 -0.83 14.95 -37.90
C LYS A 7 -1.33 13.62 -37.31
N VAL A 8 -1.52 12.59 -38.14
CA VAL A 8 -2.01 11.27 -37.69
C VAL A 8 -1.00 10.55 -36.81
N VAL A 9 0.31 10.60 -37.15
CA VAL A 9 1.36 9.94 -36.37
C VAL A 9 1.54 10.59 -34.99
N LYS A 10 1.51 11.93 -34.91
CA LYS A 10 1.58 12.66 -33.63
C LYS A 10 0.38 12.34 -32.72
N SER A 11 -0.82 12.21 -33.29
CA SER A 11 -2.02 11.86 -32.52
C SER A 11 -1.95 10.47 -31.91
N ARG A 12 -1.42 9.47 -32.63
CA ARG A 12 -1.28 8.10 -32.10
C ARG A 12 -0.25 8.00 -30.97
N HIS A 13 0.87 8.70 -31.11
CA HIS A 13 1.92 8.68 -30.10
C HIS A 13 1.47 9.28 -28.77
N LEU A 14 0.76 10.42 -28.81
CA LEU A 14 0.20 11.05 -27.61
C LEU A 14 -0.85 10.17 -26.92
N SER A 15 -1.67 9.46 -27.70
CA SER A 15 -2.66 8.52 -27.15
C SER A 15 -1.98 7.38 -26.37
N LEU A 16 -0.89 6.83 -26.90
CA LEU A 16 -0.15 5.74 -26.25
C LEU A 16 0.52 6.19 -24.95
N ILE A 17 1.12 7.39 -24.95
CA ILE A 17 1.73 7.96 -23.74
C ILE A 17 0.66 8.14 -22.65
N TYR A 18 -0.50 8.71 -23.01
CA TYR A 18 -1.58 8.91 -22.06
C TYR A 18 -2.10 7.59 -21.49
N GLU A 19 -2.25 6.56 -22.34
CA GLU A 19 -2.69 5.23 -21.91
C GLU A 19 -1.70 4.58 -20.94
N ASN A 20 -0.39 4.70 -21.20
CA ASN A 20 0.64 4.18 -20.30
C ASN A 20 0.60 4.88 -18.94
N ILE A 21 0.55 6.22 -18.92
CA ILE A 21 0.43 6.99 -17.68
C ILE A 21 -0.83 6.59 -16.91
N MET A 22 -1.95 6.43 -17.62
CA MET A 22 -3.21 6.01 -17.02
C MET A 22 -3.11 4.62 -16.40
N ASN A 23 -2.47 3.67 -17.08
CA ASN A 23 -2.28 2.32 -16.58
C ASN A 23 -1.37 2.30 -15.35
N ASP A 24 -0.30 3.11 -15.34
CA ASP A 24 0.62 3.24 -14.20
C ASP A 24 -0.08 3.84 -12.97
N LEU A 25 -0.93 4.85 -13.17
CA LEU A 25 -1.73 5.43 -12.10
C LEU A 25 -2.73 4.42 -11.54
N VAL A 26 -3.44 3.68 -12.40
CA VAL A 26 -4.37 2.63 -11.95
C VAL A 26 -3.63 1.53 -11.20
N ALA A 27 -2.49 1.06 -11.71
CA ALA A 27 -1.68 0.05 -11.02
C ALA A 27 -1.23 0.54 -9.64
N THR A 28 -0.80 1.81 -9.55
CA THR A 28 -0.42 2.44 -8.28
C THR A 28 -1.62 2.52 -7.33
N MET A 29 -2.80 2.92 -7.82
CA MET A 29 -4.03 2.97 -7.02
C MET A 29 -4.36 1.61 -6.41
N LEU A 30 -4.33 0.59 -7.25
CA LEU A 30 -4.63 -0.79 -6.91
C LEU A 30 -3.66 -1.35 -5.87
N GLU A 31 -2.37 -1.07 -6.01
CA GLU A 31 -1.36 -1.43 -5.03
C GLU A 31 -1.61 -0.75 -3.67
N GLU A 32 -1.88 0.55 -3.66
CA GLU A 32 -2.08 1.31 -2.43
C GLU A 32 -3.37 0.89 -1.70
N CYS A 33 -4.48 0.71 -2.42
CA CYS A 33 -5.70 0.11 -1.88
C CYS A 33 -5.43 -1.27 -1.25
N SER A 34 -4.54 -2.05 -1.84
CA SER A 34 -4.21 -3.38 -1.35
C SER A 34 -3.34 -3.35 -0.08
N LEU A 35 -2.44 -2.37 0.00
CA LEU A 35 -1.55 -2.15 1.13
C LEU A 35 -2.25 -1.60 2.37
N GLU A 36 -3.36 -0.89 2.21
CA GLU A 36 -4.15 -0.41 3.36
C GLU A 36 -4.88 -1.54 4.11
N GLY A 37 -4.94 -2.74 3.54
CA GLY A 37 -5.52 -3.90 4.22
C GLY A 37 -7.06 -3.90 4.19
N PRO A 38 -7.72 -4.54 5.17
CA PRO A 38 -9.17 -4.69 5.19
C PRO A 38 -9.92 -3.39 5.51
N GLY A 39 -9.23 -2.38 6.03
CA GLY A 39 -9.81 -1.05 6.29
C GLY A 39 -10.04 -0.25 5.02
N GLY A 40 -9.29 -0.54 3.95
CA GLY A 40 -9.31 0.22 2.71
C GLY A 40 -8.68 1.61 2.83
N ILE A 41 -8.82 2.40 1.77
CA ILE A 41 -8.36 3.79 1.69
C ILE A 41 -9.49 4.70 1.25
N LEU A 42 -9.57 5.91 1.80
CA LEU A 42 -10.48 6.94 1.32
C LEU A 42 -10.06 7.39 -0.09
N LEU A 43 -11.02 7.51 -1.02
CA LEU A 43 -10.76 7.86 -2.42
C LEU A 43 -10.00 9.20 -2.57
N SER A 44 -10.35 10.21 -1.76
CA SER A 44 -9.66 11.50 -1.76
C SER A 44 -8.22 11.40 -1.27
N ASP A 45 -7.96 10.59 -0.23
CA ASP A 45 -6.61 10.32 0.26
C ASP A 45 -5.77 9.60 -0.79
N LEU A 46 -6.39 8.68 -1.54
CA LEU A 46 -5.72 7.99 -2.63
C LEU A 46 -5.30 8.95 -3.75
N TYR A 47 -6.18 9.88 -4.17
CA TYR A 47 -5.80 10.89 -5.17
C TYR A 47 -4.63 11.75 -4.69
N ARG A 48 -4.68 12.24 -3.46
CA ARG A 48 -3.58 13.01 -2.86
C ARG A 48 -2.27 12.21 -2.82
N LEU A 49 -2.34 10.92 -2.50
CA LEU A 49 -1.18 10.04 -2.48
C LEU A 49 -0.58 9.85 -3.88
N LEU A 50 -1.43 9.68 -4.91
CA LEU A 50 -0.98 9.60 -6.29
C LEU A 50 -0.32 10.90 -6.76
N GLU A 51 -0.83 12.08 -6.38
CA GLU A 51 -0.19 13.36 -6.69
C GLU A 51 1.24 13.42 -6.13
N VAL A 52 1.41 13.03 -4.86
CA VAL A 52 2.73 12.97 -4.21
C VAL A 52 3.66 11.97 -4.92
N LYS A 53 3.16 10.79 -5.29
CA LYS A 53 3.99 9.75 -5.92
C LYS A 53 4.35 10.04 -7.38
N SER A 54 3.41 10.57 -8.15
CA SER A 54 3.61 10.86 -9.57
C SER A 54 4.27 12.22 -9.81
N GLY A 55 4.19 13.13 -8.83
CA GLY A 55 4.61 14.53 -9.00
C GLY A 55 3.68 15.34 -9.92
N ALA A 56 2.55 14.76 -10.35
CA ALA A 56 1.59 15.39 -11.25
C ALA A 56 0.31 15.75 -10.48
N GLN A 57 -0.28 16.90 -10.82
CA GLN A 57 -1.58 17.30 -10.31
C GLN A 57 -2.68 16.40 -10.89
N ILE A 58 -3.62 15.94 -10.06
CA ILE A 58 -4.75 15.12 -10.50
C ILE A 58 -6.00 16.00 -10.53
N ASP A 59 -6.22 16.62 -11.69
CA ASP A 59 -7.41 17.44 -11.95
C ASP A 59 -8.70 16.60 -11.99
N SER A 60 -9.85 17.28 -12.00
CA SER A 60 -11.16 16.62 -11.99
C SER A 60 -11.40 15.69 -13.18
N ARG A 61 -10.83 16.00 -14.36
CA ARG A 61 -10.99 15.17 -15.56
C ARG A 61 -10.23 13.86 -15.42
N LEU A 62 -9.02 13.92 -14.86
CA LEU A 62 -8.23 12.73 -14.56
C LEU A 62 -8.87 11.92 -13.43
N GLN A 63 -9.41 12.56 -12.39
CA GLN A 63 -10.19 11.87 -11.34
C GLN A 63 -11.37 11.09 -11.93
N ASP A 64 -12.16 11.71 -12.81
CA ASP A 64 -13.28 11.06 -13.50
C ASP A 64 -12.81 9.86 -14.34
N ALA A 65 -11.68 9.98 -15.04
CA ALA A 65 -11.11 8.89 -15.83
C ALA A 65 -10.63 7.74 -14.94
N LEU A 66 -9.96 8.04 -13.82
CA LEU A 66 -9.51 7.06 -12.83
C LEU A 66 -10.69 6.36 -12.16
N TRP A 67 -11.73 7.12 -11.80
CA TRP A 67 -12.95 6.59 -11.22
C TRP A 67 -13.62 5.57 -12.15
N LYS A 68 -13.79 5.92 -13.43
CA LYS A 68 -14.35 4.99 -14.44
C LYS A 68 -13.54 3.71 -14.58
N ARG A 69 -12.20 3.79 -14.52
CA ARG A 69 -11.33 2.60 -14.55
C ARG A 69 -11.45 1.77 -13.29
N LEU A 70 -11.45 2.39 -12.11
CA LEU A 70 -11.59 1.68 -10.83
C LEU A 70 -12.90 0.90 -10.74
N ARG A 71 -14.02 1.46 -11.21
CA ARG A 71 -15.32 0.77 -11.25
C ARG A 71 -15.31 -0.52 -12.07
N GLN A 72 -14.37 -0.66 -13.00
CA GLN A 72 -14.23 -1.86 -13.82
C GLN A 72 -13.42 -2.97 -13.12
N VAL A 73 -12.76 -2.67 -12.00
CA VAL A 73 -11.92 -3.62 -11.26
C VAL A 73 -12.76 -4.39 -10.25
N LYS A 74 -12.99 -5.68 -10.54
CA LYS A 74 -13.86 -6.55 -9.72
C LYS A 74 -13.28 -6.85 -8.34
N GLU A 75 -11.98 -6.68 -8.19
CA GLU A 75 -11.24 -6.92 -6.96
C GLU A 75 -11.33 -5.74 -5.97
N ILE A 76 -11.93 -4.62 -6.35
CA ILE A 76 -12.16 -3.47 -5.46
C ILE A 76 -13.63 -3.43 -5.05
N ARG A 77 -13.88 -3.36 -3.74
CA ARG A 77 -15.20 -3.06 -3.18
C ARG A 77 -15.25 -1.60 -2.76
N PHE A 78 -16.41 -0.99 -2.98
CA PHE A 78 -16.68 0.40 -2.61
C PHE A 78 -17.53 0.40 -1.35
N GLN A 79 -17.14 1.19 -0.36
CA GLN A 79 -17.88 1.34 0.89
C GLN A 79 -18.15 2.81 1.17
N GLN A 80 -19.29 3.14 1.75
CA GLN A 80 -19.57 4.48 2.27
C GLN A 80 -19.84 4.37 3.77
N ARG A 81 -19.24 5.29 4.52
CA ARG A 81 -19.58 5.53 5.92
C ARG A 81 -20.54 6.69 5.96
N THR A 82 -21.64 6.51 6.68
CA THR A 82 -22.55 7.58 7.07
C THR A 82 -22.11 8.11 8.42
N ASP A 83 -22.04 9.43 8.60
CA ASP A 83 -21.58 10.02 9.87
C ASP A 83 -22.46 9.61 11.07
N ASP A 84 -23.74 9.30 10.81
CA ASP A 84 -24.73 8.94 11.82
C ASP A 84 -24.74 7.46 12.23
N ASP A 85 -24.08 6.59 11.45
CA ASP A 85 -24.11 5.16 11.69
C ASP A 85 -22.72 4.58 11.39
N GLN A 86 -22.09 3.95 12.40
CA GLN A 86 -20.83 3.22 12.19
C GLN A 86 -21.01 2.01 11.25
N SER A 87 -22.23 1.80 10.76
CA SER A 87 -22.53 0.84 9.70
C SER A 87 -21.83 1.22 8.39
N LEU A 88 -21.26 0.19 7.75
CA LEU A 88 -20.61 0.29 6.46
C LEU A 88 -21.60 -0.19 5.40
N SER A 89 -22.09 0.73 4.57
CA SER A 89 -22.80 0.32 3.36
C SER A 89 -21.78 -0.08 2.29
N THR A 90 -21.97 -1.26 1.69
CA THR A 90 -21.16 -1.71 0.55
C THR A 90 -22.00 -1.52 -0.71
N PHE A 91 -21.38 -1.00 -1.77
CA PHE A 91 -22.03 -0.86 -3.07
C PHE A 91 -21.71 -2.06 -3.96
N ASP A 92 -22.76 -2.68 -4.50
CA ASP A 92 -22.60 -3.58 -5.65
C ASP A 92 -22.38 -2.79 -6.95
N ASP A 93 -22.99 -1.61 -7.07
CA ASP A 93 -22.76 -0.67 -8.16
C ASP A 93 -22.49 0.74 -7.60
N PRO A 94 -21.22 1.20 -7.60
CA PRO A 94 -20.87 2.52 -7.09
C PRO A 94 -21.38 3.64 -8.02
N PRO A 95 -21.61 4.86 -7.51
CA PRO A 95 -22.23 5.93 -8.27
C PRO A 95 -21.48 6.25 -9.57
N GLU A 96 -22.25 6.56 -10.63
CA GLU A 96 -21.66 6.81 -11.95
C GLU A 96 -20.75 8.05 -11.96
N LYS A 97 -21.12 9.07 -11.20
CA LYS A 97 -20.36 10.31 -11.05
C LYS A 97 -20.13 10.60 -9.58
N LEU A 98 -18.92 11.08 -9.27
CA LEU A 98 -18.62 11.65 -7.97
C LEU A 98 -19.31 13.01 -7.86
N ALA A 99 -19.93 13.29 -6.72
CA ALA A 99 -20.55 14.59 -6.50
C ALA A 99 -19.45 15.68 -6.55
N PRO A 100 -19.62 16.76 -7.33
CA PRO A 100 -18.58 17.77 -7.50
C PRO A 100 -18.25 18.54 -6.22
N ASN A 101 -19.19 18.58 -5.26
CA ASN A 101 -19.13 19.46 -4.08
C ASN A 101 -19.47 18.77 -2.74
N GLY A 102 -19.33 17.45 -2.63
CA GLY A 102 -19.70 16.74 -1.39
C GLY A 102 -18.87 15.50 -1.14
N PRO A 103 -18.42 15.26 0.11
CA PRO A 103 -17.58 14.13 0.45
C PRO A 103 -18.46 12.88 0.50
N ALA A 104 -18.75 12.28 -0.64
CA ALA A 104 -18.99 10.85 -0.61
C ALA A 104 -17.70 10.24 -0.06
N GLN A 105 -17.72 9.88 1.23
CA GLN A 105 -16.61 9.23 1.91
C GLN A 105 -16.51 7.80 1.38
N ILE A 106 -16.08 7.67 0.12
CA ILE A 106 -15.96 6.41 -0.58
C ILE A 106 -14.64 5.79 -0.17
N TRP A 107 -14.72 4.69 0.54
CA TRP A 107 -13.60 3.83 0.87
C TRP A 107 -13.45 2.75 -0.20
N LEU A 108 -12.22 2.58 -0.65
CA LEU A 108 -11.82 1.53 -1.59
C LEU A 108 -11.18 0.39 -0.80
N VAL A 109 -11.79 -0.79 -0.86
CA VAL A 109 -11.31 -1.97 -0.15
C VAL A 109 -10.94 -3.06 -1.16
N ALA A 110 -9.65 -3.34 -1.28
CA ALA A 110 -9.17 -4.44 -2.11
C ALA A 110 -9.61 -5.80 -1.56
N SER A 111 -9.91 -6.74 -2.45
CA SER A 111 -10.28 -8.11 -2.14
C SER A 111 -9.14 -8.84 -1.41
N LYS A 112 -9.46 -9.83 -0.57
CA LYS A 112 -8.44 -10.58 0.18
C LYS A 112 -7.36 -11.14 -0.75
N GLY A 113 -7.75 -11.71 -1.89
CA GLY A 113 -6.81 -12.27 -2.86
C GLY A 113 -5.81 -11.25 -3.41
N MET A 114 -6.30 -10.06 -3.75
CA MET A 114 -5.46 -8.97 -4.24
C MET A 114 -4.48 -8.48 -3.17
N ARG A 115 -4.96 -8.28 -1.93
CA ARG A 115 -4.09 -7.90 -0.80
C ARG A 115 -3.00 -8.93 -0.52
N MET A 116 -3.33 -10.21 -0.54
CA MET A 116 -2.35 -11.28 -0.35
C MET A 116 -1.30 -11.27 -1.45
N MET A 117 -1.70 -11.06 -2.71
CA MET A 117 -0.78 -10.97 -3.84
C MET A 117 0.18 -9.79 -3.69
N THR A 118 -0.31 -8.61 -3.29
CA THR A 118 0.51 -7.42 -3.03
C THR A 118 1.51 -7.64 -1.88
N LEU A 119 1.17 -8.48 -0.91
CA LEU A 119 2.06 -8.89 0.19
C LEU A 119 2.99 -10.05 -0.19
N ASN A 120 3.00 -10.47 -1.45
CA ASN A 120 3.75 -11.63 -1.96
C ASN A 120 3.40 -12.94 -1.22
N ILE A 121 2.15 -13.06 -0.78
CA ILE A 121 1.60 -14.25 -0.12
C ILE A 121 0.85 -15.07 -1.17
N HIS A 122 1.46 -16.16 -1.62
CA HIS A 122 0.78 -17.10 -2.51
C HIS A 122 -0.25 -17.94 -1.73
N LYS A 123 -1.33 -18.38 -2.40
CA LYS A 123 -2.42 -19.19 -1.80
C LYS A 123 -1.92 -20.45 -1.08
N GLN A 124 -0.75 -20.97 -1.46
CA GLN A 124 -0.14 -22.17 -0.89
C GLN A 124 0.73 -21.91 0.35
N SER A 125 0.91 -20.66 0.77
CA SER A 125 1.80 -20.31 1.89
C SER A 125 1.36 -20.88 3.24
N GLY A 126 0.10 -21.30 3.39
CA GLY A 126 -0.41 -21.89 4.63
C GLY A 126 -0.29 -20.99 5.86
N LEU A 127 -0.14 -19.68 5.67
CA LEU A 127 0.05 -18.75 6.78
C LEU A 127 -1.20 -18.67 7.64
N PRO A 128 -1.05 -18.72 8.98
CA PRO A 128 -2.19 -18.55 9.87
C PRO A 128 -2.70 -17.10 9.80
N GLU A 129 -4.01 -16.92 9.99
CA GLU A 129 -4.67 -15.60 9.87
C GLU A 129 -4.00 -14.49 10.71
N PRO A 130 -3.53 -14.73 11.96
CA PRO A 130 -2.79 -13.72 12.71
C PRO A 130 -1.49 -13.25 12.02
N SER A 131 -0.75 -14.14 11.35
CA SER A 131 0.43 -13.75 10.58
C SER A 131 0.06 -12.85 9.39
N VAL A 132 -1.07 -13.14 8.73
CA VAL A 132 -1.60 -12.29 7.65
C VAL A 132 -1.97 -10.90 8.19
N ARG A 133 -2.70 -10.83 9.31
CA ARG A 133 -3.06 -9.56 9.95
C ARG A 133 -1.85 -8.73 10.38
N ILE A 134 -0.79 -9.39 10.86
CA ILE A 134 0.49 -8.74 11.16
C ILE A 134 1.09 -8.13 9.88
N LEU A 135 1.14 -8.87 8.76
CA LEU A 135 1.65 -8.35 7.50
C LEU A 135 0.85 -7.16 6.99
N GLU A 136 -0.49 -7.21 7.06
CA GLU A 136 -1.36 -6.10 6.71
C GLU A 136 -1.10 -4.86 7.60
N ALA A 137 -0.90 -5.04 8.91
CA ALA A 137 -0.57 -3.95 9.82
C ALA A 137 0.79 -3.30 9.50
N VAL A 138 1.79 -4.12 9.14
CA VAL A 138 3.11 -3.63 8.69
C VAL A 138 3.00 -2.91 7.34
N ALA A 139 2.17 -3.41 6.41
CA ALA A 139 1.91 -2.78 5.12
C ALA A 139 1.27 -1.39 5.24
N ARG A 140 0.26 -1.23 6.11
CA ARG A 140 -0.30 0.10 6.43
C ARG A 140 0.78 1.07 6.90
N SER A 141 1.73 0.56 7.69
CA SER A 141 2.83 1.32 8.25
C SER A 141 4.09 1.37 7.38
N ARG A 142 4.00 1.04 6.08
CA ARG A 142 5.16 0.82 5.18
C ARG A 142 6.19 1.94 5.14
N HIS A 143 5.78 3.20 5.23
CA HIS A 143 6.68 4.35 5.08
C HIS A 143 7.66 4.49 6.26
N HIS A 144 7.20 4.23 7.48
CA HIS A 144 7.99 4.36 8.71
C HIS A 144 8.37 3.02 9.38
N GLY A 145 7.73 1.92 8.98
CA GLY A 145 7.70 0.66 9.72
C GLY A 145 6.80 0.73 10.95
N ILE A 146 6.66 -0.39 11.65
CA ILE A 146 5.86 -0.48 12.88
C ILE A 146 6.62 -1.27 13.96
N LEU A 147 6.54 -0.81 15.21
CA LEU A 147 7.15 -1.52 16.33
C LEU A 147 6.37 -2.81 16.64
N GLN A 148 7.08 -3.87 17.03
CA GLN A 148 6.45 -5.13 17.46
C GLN A 148 5.43 -4.93 18.60
N SER A 149 5.73 -4.03 19.54
CA SER A 149 4.82 -3.66 20.64
C SER A 149 3.57 -2.93 20.14
N ALA A 150 3.68 -2.13 19.09
CA ALA A 150 2.54 -1.45 18.49
C ALA A 150 1.61 -2.44 17.76
N VAL A 151 2.17 -3.41 17.03
CA VAL A 151 1.37 -4.49 16.42
C VAL A 151 0.64 -5.34 17.46
N SER A 152 1.30 -5.67 18.56
CA SER A 152 0.67 -6.39 19.68
C SER A 152 -0.56 -5.64 20.21
N LYS A 153 -0.45 -4.31 20.39
CA LYS A 153 -1.57 -3.46 20.81
C LYS A 153 -2.67 -3.35 19.75
N ASP A 154 -2.30 -3.06 18.50
CA ASP A 154 -3.24 -2.88 17.38
C ASP A 154 -4.09 -4.13 17.12
N LEU A 155 -3.48 -5.32 17.27
CA LEU A 155 -4.15 -6.59 17.01
C LEU A 155 -4.74 -7.25 18.28
N GLY A 156 -4.55 -6.67 19.46
CA GLY A 156 -5.00 -7.26 20.72
C GLY A 156 -4.33 -8.61 21.04
N LEU A 157 -3.08 -8.78 20.63
CA LEU A 157 -2.31 -10.03 20.82
C LEU A 157 -1.25 -9.81 21.89
N ASP A 158 -0.99 -10.80 22.74
CA ASP A 158 0.13 -10.73 23.66
C ASP A 158 1.49 -10.85 22.93
N ALA A 159 2.55 -10.33 23.54
CA ALA A 159 3.86 -10.26 22.91
C ALA A 159 4.47 -11.64 22.57
N LYS A 160 4.17 -12.69 23.37
CA LYS A 160 4.66 -14.05 23.15
C LYS A 160 3.97 -14.67 21.93
N THR A 161 2.67 -14.47 21.81
CA THR A 161 1.87 -14.89 20.66
C THR A 161 2.30 -14.18 19.38
N VAL A 162 2.51 -12.86 19.43
CA VAL A 162 3.07 -12.10 18.28
C VAL A 162 4.43 -12.68 17.87
N PHE A 163 5.34 -12.91 18.82
CA PHE A 163 6.64 -13.50 18.52
C PHE A 163 6.53 -14.86 17.82
N HIS A 164 5.57 -15.70 18.23
CA HIS A 164 5.31 -16.98 17.57
C HIS A 164 4.90 -16.80 16.10
N TYR A 165 3.98 -15.88 15.81
CA TYR A 165 3.51 -15.62 14.44
C TYR A 165 4.52 -14.86 13.56
N LEU A 166 5.50 -14.19 14.16
CA LEU A 166 6.58 -13.51 13.42
C LEU A 166 7.67 -14.47 12.92
N LYS A 167 7.90 -15.60 13.60
CA LYS A 167 8.92 -16.58 13.19
C LYS A 167 8.76 -17.06 11.73
N PRO A 168 7.60 -17.57 11.28
CA PRO A 168 7.44 -17.99 9.89
C PRO A 168 7.56 -16.82 8.90
N LEU A 169 7.07 -15.63 9.27
CA LEU A 169 7.18 -14.44 8.42
C LEU A 169 8.63 -14.01 8.19
N LYS A 170 9.47 -14.14 9.22
CA LYS A 170 10.92 -13.92 9.11
C LYS A 170 11.58 -14.99 8.23
N ALA A 171 11.25 -16.26 8.46
CA ALA A 171 11.83 -17.39 7.72
C ALA A 171 11.52 -17.30 6.21
N LEU A 172 10.29 -16.91 5.86
CA LEU A 172 9.84 -16.69 4.49
C LEU A 172 10.29 -15.35 3.90
N ARG A 173 11.06 -14.55 4.65
CA ARG A 173 11.52 -13.22 4.24
C ARG A 173 10.38 -12.27 3.84
N LEU A 174 9.20 -12.43 4.44
CA LEU A 174 8.07 -11.52 4.24
C LEU A 174 8.18 -10.28 5.12
N LEU A 175 8.97 -10.36 6.20
CA LEU A 175 9.28 -9.24 7.08
C LEU A 175 10.78 -9.10 7.31
N HIS A 176 11.21 -7.86 7.41
CA HIS A 176 12.51 -7.47 7.89
C HIS A 176 12.40 -6.83 9.27
N PHE A 177 13.36 -7.15 10.14
CA PHE A 177 13.38 -6.73 11.53
C PHE A 177 14.63 -5.91 11.78
N VAL A 178 14.45 -4.65 12.17
CA VAL A 178 15.52 -3.76 12.61
C VAL A 178 15.45 -3.69 14.13
N PRO A 179 16.46 -4.18 14.87
CA PRO A 179 16.50 -4.04 16.32
C PRO A 179 16.65 -2.56 16.68
N ILE A 180 15.80 -2.07 17.58
CA ILE A 180 15.83 -0.69 18.08
C ILE A 180 15.86 -0.71 19.60
N SER A 181 16.73 0.14 20.16
CA SER A 181 16.75 0.43 21.60
C SER A 181 15.90 1.68 21.85
N LEU A 182 14.84 1.53 22.63
CA LEU A 182 14.03 2.66 23.08
C LEU A 182 14.72 3.24 24.31
N GLN A 183 15.15 4.49 24.20
CA GLN A 183 15.54 5.28 25.36
C GLN A 183 14.26 5.81 25.99
N ALA A 184 13.91 5.32 27.18
CA ALA A 184 12.88 5.94 27.98
C ALA A 184 13.49 7.19 28.64
N SER A 185 12.88 8.34 28.46
CA SER A 185 13.27 9.57 29.15
C SER A 185 12.94 9.45 30.65
N GLY A 186 13.97 9.39 31.51
CA GLY A 186 13.84 9.33 32.97
C GLY A 186 14.42 8.05 33.61
N LEU A 187 14.00 7.73 34.84
CA LEU A 187 14.42 6.54 35.61
C LEU A 187 13.92 5.18 35.04
N GLN A 188 13.24 5.19 33.88
CA GLN A 188 12.67 3.98 33.30
C GLN A 188 13.69 3.21 32.46
N ARG A 189 13.63 1.88 32.57
CA ARG A 189 14.56 0.94 31.90
C ARG A 189 14.44 1.08 30.38
N SER A 190 15.60 1.14 29.70
CA SER A 190 15.66 1.01 28.25
C SER A 190 15.08 -0.34 27.81
N GLY A 191 14.12 -0.29 26.88
CA GLY A 191 13.51 -1.47 26.27
C GLY A 191 14.10 -1.74 24.89
N ARG A 192 14.41 -3.00 24.58
CA ARG A 192 14.71 -3.42 23.20
C ARG A 192 13.45 -3.90 22.52
N THR A 193 13.21 -3.44 21.29
CA THR A 193 12.10 -3.89 20.46
C THR A 193 12.56 -4.01 19.01
N ASN A 194 11.73 -4.59 18.14
CA ASN A 194 12.01 -4.66 16.72
C ASN A 194 11.08 -3.70 15.97
N LEU A 195 11.66 -2.91 15.06
CA LEU A 195 10.92 -2.23 14.01
C LEU A 195 10.77 -3.18 12.83
N MET A 196 9.54 -3.39 12.42
CA MET A 196 9.17 -4.31 11.34
C MET A 196 8.88 -3.53 10.07
N ARG A 197 9.40 -4.02 8.95
CA ARG A 197 9.18 -3.44 7.61
C ARG A 197 8.99 -4.56 6.59
N LEU A 198 8.24 -4.27 5.53
CA LEU A 198 8.25 -5.14 4.35
C LEU A 198 9.56 -4.95 3.59
N PRO A 199 10.17 -6.02 3.06
CA PRO A 199 11.46 -5.95 2.37
C PRO A 199 11.53 -4.89 1.27
N ARG A 200 10.48 -4.78 0.45
CA ARG A 200 10.41 -3.83 -0.68
C ARG A 200 10.33 -2.35 -0.28
N PHE A 201 10.02 -2.05 0.98
CA PHE A 201 9.95 -0.68 1.52
C PHE A 201 11.10 -0.36 2.47
N GLN A 202 12.12 -1.21 2.50
CA GLN A 202 13.35 -0.82 3.18
C GLN A 202 13.95 0.39 2.46
N PRO A 203 14.46 1.39 3.20
CA PRO A 203 15.34 2.36 2.60
C PRO A 203 16.45 1.55 1.96
N ARG A 204 16.65 1.69 0.66
CA ARG A 204 17.84 1.15 0.00
C ARG A 204 18.96 1.79 0.78
N ALA A 205 19.63 1.03 1.65
CA ALA A 205 20.76 1.52 2.41
C ALA A 205 21.62 2.22 1.37
N ALA A 206 21.76 3.55 1.48
CA ALA A 206 22.53 4.34 0.54
C ALA A 206 23.81 3.56 0.37
N ALA A 207 24.04 3.03 -0.84
CA ALA A 207 25.00 1.96 -1.08
C ALA A 207 26.35 2.39 -0.51
N SER A 208 26.59 2.06 0.75
CA SER A 208 27.75 2.49 1.47
C SER A 208 28.74 1.38 1.19
N ASP A 209 29.47 1.56 0.08
CA ASP A 209 30.90 1.29 -0.02
C ASP A 209 31.41 0.11 0.81
N ALA A 210 30.73 -1.04 0.69
CA ALA A 210 31.26 -2.34 1.07
C ALA A 210 31.72 -3.06 -0.22
N ALA A 211 32.49 -2.33 -1.02
CA ALA A 211 33.65 -2.88 -1.71
C ALA A 211 34.85 -2.84 -0.74
N HIS A 212 34.65 -3.31 0.50
CA HIS A 212 35.75 -3.51 1.45
C HIS A 212 36.23 -4.94 1.29
N ASP A 213 37.32 -5.05 0.53
CA ASP A 213 38.44 -5.96 0.78
C ASP A 213 38.10 -7.44 1.02
N GLU A 214 37.78 -8.16 -0.05
CA GLU A 214 38.20 -9.55 -0.21
C GLU A 214 39.44 -9.62 -1.13
N HIS A 215 40.49 -8.86 -0.82
CA HIS A 215 41.84 -9.12 -1.30
C HIS A 215 42.86 -8.72 -0.24
N GLY A 216 43.30 -9.71 0.54
CA GLY A 216 44.36 -9.55 1.53
C GLY A 216 44.68 -10.86 2.24
N GLU A 217 45.50 -11.68 1.57
CA GLU A 217 46.55 -12.58 2.10
C GLU A 217 46.17 -13.62 3.18
N GLY A 218 46.49 -14.92 3.06
CA GLY A 218 47.33 -15.65 2.12
C GLY A 218 47.28 -17.16 2.44
#